data_AF-A0A528N2Z6-F1
#
_entry.id   AF-A0A528N2Z6-F1
#
_cell.length_a   1.000
_cell.length_b   1.000
_cell.length_c   1.000
_cell.angle_alpha   90.00
_cell.angle_beta   90.00
_cell.angle_gamma   90.00
#
_symmetry.space_group_name_H-M   'P 1'
#
loop_
_entity.id
_entity.type
_entity.pdbx_description
1 polymer ?
#
loop_
_entity_poly.entity_id
_entity_poly.type
_entity_poly.pdbx_seq_one_letter_code
_entity_poly.pdbx_strand_id
1 'polypeptide(L)'
;RPTFTGPLDVLRRSAEARDTIQVVTTAMQMAQFDPSVMDNIDGDEALKIVQNAGRSPQRIFRRQDEVADIRDARARAQQAQAG
;
A
#
# COMPACT_ATOMS: atom_id res chain seq x y z
N ARG A 1 25.51 6.98 1.97
CA ARG A 1 26.29 5.99 1.20
C ARG A 1 25.28 5.14 0.44
N PRO A 2 25.37 4.99 -0.90
CA PRO A 2 24.48 4.05 -1.58
C PRO A 2 24.82 2.64 -1.10
N THR A 3 23.88 1.99 -0.44
CA THR A 3 23.99 0.57 -0.08
C THR A 3 23.90 -0.22 -1.38
N PHE A 4 24.97 -0.94 -1.75
CA PHE A 4 24.93 -1.88 -2.86
C PHE A 4 23.97 -3.01 -2.47
N THR A 5 22.72 -2.89 -2.90
CA THR A 5 21.74 -3.96 -2.78
C THR A 5 22.10 -4.99 -3.83
N GLY A 6 22.42 -6.22 -3.42
CA GLY A 6 22.84 -7.25 -4.37
C GLY A 6 21.74 -7.52 -5.41
N PRO A 7 22.07 -7.92 -6.66
CA PRO A 7 21.07 -8.24 -7.67
C PRO A 7 20.01 -9.25 -7.19
N LEU A 8 20.41 -10.21 -6.37
CA LEU A 8 19.50 -11.19 -5.75
C LEU A 8 18.51 -10.55 -4.75
N ASP A 9 18.96 -9.58 -3.95
CA ASP A 9 18.09 -8.86 -3.03
C ASP A 9 17.06 -8.02 -3.78
N VAL A 10 17.47 -7.39 -4.89
CA VAL A 10 16.55 -6.65 -5.77
C VAL A 10 15.51 -7.59 -6.37
N LEU A 11 15.92 -8.78 -6.84
CA LEU A 11 15.01 -9.78 -7.41
C LEU A 11 14.03 -10.30 -6.35
N ARG A 12 14.52 -10.59 -5.13
CA ARG A 12 13.67 -11.03 -4.02
C ARG A 12 12.62 -9.98 -3.67
N ARG A 13 13.03 -8.73 -3.47
CA ARG A 13 12.10 -7.62 -3.15
C ARG A 13 11.13 -7.33 -4.29
N SER A 14 11.57 -7.53 -5.54
CA SER A 14 10.69 -7.40 -6.71
C SER A 14 9.64 -8.52 -6.76
N ALA A 15 10.00 -9.75 -6.38
CA ALA A 15 9.06 -10.87 -6.30
C ALA A 15 8.03 -10.64 -5.18
N GLU A 16 8.51 -10.28 -3.98
CA GLU A 16 7.65 -9.99 -2.83
C GLU A 16 6.61 -8.88 -3.13
N ALA A 17 7.02 -7.84 -3.85
CA ALA A 17 6.09 -6.78 -4.27
C ALA A 17 5.06 -7.27 -5.29
N ARG A 18 5.44 -8.13 -6.24
CA ARG A 18 4.49 -8.73 -7.20
C ARG A 18 3.48 -9.61 -6.49
N ASP A 19 3.95 -10.44 -5.56
CA ASP A 19 3.10 -11.34 -4.79
C ASP A 19 2.12 -10.54 -3.92
N THR A 20 2.58 -9.44 -3.31
CA THR A 20 1.72 -8.51 -2.57
C THR A 20 0.62 -7.90 -3.45
N ILE A 21 0.97 -7.42 -4.64
CA ILE A 21 -0.01 -6.86 -5.59
C ILE A 21 -1.02 -7.94 -6.01
N GLN A 22 -0.56 -9.17 -6.23
CA GLN A 22 -1.42 -10.28 -6.61
C GLN A 22 -2.43 -10.61 -5.50
N VAL A 23 -1.99 -10.65 -4.23
CA VAL A 23 -2.87 -10.88 -3.07
C VAL A 23 -3.94 -9.79 -2.97
N VAL A 24 -3.54 -8.52 -3.06
CA VAL A 24 -4.49 -7.39 -3.01
C VAL A 24 -5.47 -7.45 -4.17
N THR A 25 -5.00 -7.78 -5.38
CA THR A 25 -5.85 -7.93 -6.57
C THR A 25 -6.87 -9.05 -6.42
N THR A 26 -6.45 -10.21 -5.91
CA THR A 26 -7.33 -11.34 -5.63
C THR A 26 -8.34 -11.00 -4.53
N ALA A 27 -7.91 -10.33 -3.46
CA ALA A 27 -8.81 -9.87 -2.41
C ALA A 27 -9.89 -8.91 -2.94
N MET A 28 -9.52 -7.97 -3.83
CA MET A 28 -10.48 -7.07 -4.48
C MET A 28 -11.50 -7.82 -5.35
N GLN A 29 -11.10 -8.91 -6.02
CA GLN A 29 -12.02 -9.74 -6.79
C GLN A 29 -12.99 -10.50 -5.87
N MET A 30 -12.49 -11.05 -4.76
CA MET A 30 -13.32 -11.74 -3.76
C MET A 30 -14.29 -10.77 -3.06
N ALA A 31 -13.87 -9.53 -2.84
CA ALA A 31 -14.67 -8.47 -2.23
C ALA A 31 -15.94 -8.12 -3.01
N GLN A 32 -16.00 -8.47 -4.29
CA GLN A 32 -17.21 -8.33 -5.11
C GLN A 32 -18.35 -9.24 -4.63
N PHE A 33 -18.00 -10.37 -4.01
CA PHE A 33 -18.96 -11.35 -3.47
C PHE A 33 -19.12 -11.21 -1.96
N ASP A 34 -18.02 -10.92 -1.25
CA ASP A 34 -18.01 -10.71 0.19
C ASP A 34 -17.10 -9.51 0.55
N PRO A 35 -17.69 -8.32 0.80
CA PRO A 35 -16.92 -7.13 1.13
C PRO A 35 -16.03 -7.29 2.37
N SER A 36 -16.37 -8.18 3.32
CA SER A 36 -15.59 -8.39 4.55
C SER A 36 -14.21 -9.00 4.31
N VAL A 37 -13.97 -9.57 3.12
CA VAL A 37 -12.64 -10.04 2.72
C VAL A 37 -11.59 -8.93 2.83
N MET A 38 -11.96 -7.69 2.52
CA MET A 38 -11.06 -6.54 2.59
C MET A 38 -10.66 -6.17 4.01
N ASP A 39 -11.41 -6.59 5.03
CA ASP A 39 -11.05 -6.36 6.45
C ASP A 39 -9.75 -7.07 6.83
N ASN A 40 -9.34 -8.08 6.05
CA ASN A 40 -8.08 -8.81 6.24
C ASN A 40 -6.88 -8.13 5.56
N ILE A 41 -7.07 -7.03 4.82
CA ILE A 41 -6.03 -6.38 4.02
C ILE A 41 -5.64 -5.03 4.64
N ASP A 42 -4.41 -4.95 5.16
CA ASP A 42 -3.78 -3.67 5.46
C ASP A 42 -3.15 -3.08 4.18
N GLY A 43 -3.86 -2.12 3.59
CA GLY A 43 -3.40 -1.44 2.37
C GLY A 43 -2.13 -0.60 2.57
N ASP A 44 -1.85 -0.11 3.78
CA ASP A 44 -0.65 0.69 4.05
C ASP A 44 0.59 -0.18 4.11
N GLU A 45 0.51 -1.33 4.79
CA GLU A 45 1.60 -2.30 4.81
C GLU A 45 1.87 -2.89 3.43
N ALA A 46 0.81 -3.22 2.66
CA ALA A 46 0.95 -3.65 1.27
C ALA A 46 1.70 -2.60 0.42
N LEU A 47 1.36 -1.31 0.59
CA LEU A 47 2.01 -0.24 -0.16
C LEU A 47 3.47 -0.04 0.25
N LYS A 48 3.81 -0.21 1.53
CA LYS A 48 5.20 -0.17 2.02
C LYS A 48 6.05 -1.28 1.41
N ILE A 49 5.52 -2.50 1.29
CA ILE A 49 6.23 -3.61 0.64
C ILE A 49 6.53 -3.26 -0.82
N VAL A 50 5.52 -2.76 -1.56
CA VAL A 50 5.68 -2.35 -2.96
C VAL A 50 6.64 -1.16 -3.13
N GLN A 51 6.64 -0.22 -2.19
CA GLN A 51 7.57 0.91 -2.17
C GLN A 51 9.02 0.45 -1.98
N ASN A 52 9.25 -0.59 -1.17
CA ASN A 52 10.57 -1.14 -0.85
C ASN A 52 11.14 -2.09 -1.91
N ALA A 53 10.36 -2.42 -2.96
CA ALA A 53 10.73 -3.27 -4.09
C ALA A 53 11.95 -2.78 -4.91
N GLY A 54 12.40 -1.54 -4.66
CA GLY A 54 13.60 -0.95 -5.24
C GLY A 54 13.45 -0.39 -6.65
N ARG A 55 12.41 -0.78 -7.41
CA ARG A 55 12.16 -0.29 -8.78
C ARG A 55 11.07 0.77 -8.89
N SER A 56 10.18 0.87 -7.91
CA SER A 56 9.10 1.86 -7.89
C SER A 56 9.68 3.27 -7.68
N PRO A 57 9.41 4.25 -8.57
CA PRO A 57 9.89 5.61 -8.37
C PRO A 57 9.31 6.20 -7.08
N GLN A 58 10.15 6.48 -6.09
CA GLN A 58 9.70 6.94 -4.76
C GLN A 58 8.80 8.18 -4.81
N ARG A 59 9.01 9.05 -5.80
CA ARG A 59 8.24 10.29 -6.02
C ARG A 59 6.75 10.08 -6.31
N ILE A 60 6.29 8.86 -6.60
CA ILE A 60 4.86 8.58 -6.83
C ILE A 60 4.09 8.43 -5.52
N PHE A 61 4.79 8.13 -4.42
CA PHE A 61 4.18 7.96 -3.11
C PHE A 61 4.15 9.33 -2.41
N ARG A 62 2.99 9.68 -1.87
CA ARG A 62 2.86 10.82 -0.97
C ARG A 62 3.71 10.60 0.28
N ARG A 63 4.12 11.69 0.90
CA ARG A 63 4.78 11.64 2.21
C ARG A 63 3.78 11.21 3.28
N GLN A 64 4.26 10.62 4.37
CA GLN A 64 3.39 10.05 5.41
C GLN A 64 2.57 11.13 6.15
N ASP A 65 3.16 12.30 6.37
CA ASP A 65 2.50 13.49 6.92
C ASP A 65 1.32 13.93 6.03
N GLU A 66 1.54 14.01 4.72
CA GLU A 66 0.49 14.37 3.76
C GLU A 66 -0.67 13.35 3.75
N VAL A 67 -0.36 12.05 3.85
CA VAL A 67 -1.40 11.01 3.95
C VAL A 67 -2.19 11.12 5.25
N ALA A 68 -1.53 11.41 6.37
CA ALA A 68 -2.18 11.62 7.66
C ALA A 68 -3.12 12.83 7.60
N ASP A 69 -2.67 13.97 7.08
CA ASP A 69 -3.48 15.19 6.91
C ASP A 69 -4.72 14.93 6.05
N ILE A 70 -4.57 14.20 4.94
CA ILE A 70 -5.70 13.83 4.07
C ILE A 70 -6.73 12.96 4.81
N ARG A 71 -6.26 12.02 5.66
CA ARG A 71 -7.14 11.13 6.43
C ARG A 71 -7.86 11.88 7.54
N ASP A 72 -7.15 12.74 8.26
CA ASP A 72 -7.73 13.60 9.28
C ASP A 72 -8.79 14.52 8.69
N ALA A 73 -8.50 15.15 7.55
CA ALA A 73 -9.47 15.98 6.84
C ALA A 73 -10.71 15.18 6.42
N ARG A 74 -10.52 13.95 5.92
CA ARG A 74 -11.64 13.06 5.56
C ARG A 74 -12.47 12.64 6.76
N ALA A 75 -11.83 12.28 7.87
CA ALA A 75 -12.51 11.89 9.10
C ALA A 75 -13.35 13.06 9.66
N ARG A 76 -12.79 14.27 9.69
CA ARG A 76 -13.52 15.49 10.08
C ARG A 76 -14.69 15.78 9.16
N ALA A 77 -14.52 15.62 7.85
CA ALA A 77 -15.59 15.80 6.87
C ALA A 77 -16.72 14.76 7.04
N GLN A 78 -16.39 13.50 7.36
CA GLN A 78 -17.37 12.46 7.65
C GLN A 78 -18.16 12.76 8.93
N GLN A 79 -17.48 13.23 9.99
CA GLN A 79 -18.13 13.64 11.23
C GLN A 79 -19.09 14.81 11.03
N ALA A 80 -18.69 15.81 10.22
CA ALA A 80 -19.52 16.98 9.92
C ALA A 80 -20.75 16.68 9.05
N GLN A 81 -20.77 15.55 8.33
CA GLN A 81 -21.92 15.11 7.54
C GLN A 81 -22.87 14.18 8.32
N ALA A 82 -22.39 13.60 9.42
CA ALA A 82 -23.14 12.67 10.26
C ALA A 82 -23.83 13.34 11.47
N GLY A 83 -23.57 14.62 11.70
CA GLY A 83 -24.25 15.47 12.70
C GLY A 83 -25.14 16.52 12.05
#